data_AF-A0A558J181-F1
#
_entry.id   AF-A0A558J181-F1
#
_cell.length_a   1.000
_cell.length_b   1.000
_cell.length_c   1.000
_cell.angle_alpha   90.00
_cell.angle_beta   90.00
_cell.angle_gamma   90.00
#
_symmetry.space_group_name_H-M   'P 1'
#
loop_
_entity.id
_entity.type
_entity.pdbx_description
1 polymer ?
#
loop_
_entity_poly.entity_id
_entity_poly.type
_entity_poly.pdbx_seq_one_letter_code
_entity_poly.pdbx_strand_id
1 'polypeptide(L)'
;MCTNAFPNDGSEWYDFQSLGNLPPYSCEFDLDIDNPISFRRPPGTDDFQVIELPLRSALETMEEGDQYSLNPARWNKVARDLSEGWCYHPWMSAVPGGRPTLQDGRHRIVSMMKLLGMASAPFIVEPEHVAAVKAWPAFQL
;
A
#
# COMPACT_ATOMS: atom_id res chain seq x y z
N MET A 1 -17.88 -0.15 -4.05
CA MET A 1 -18.97 -1.05 -3.60
C MET A 1 -18.45 -1.79 -2.38
N CYS A 2 -19.25 -1.87 -1.32
CA CYS A 2 -18.95 -2.59 -0.09
C CYS A 2 -19.85 -3.84 0.04
N THR A 3 -19.55 -4.76 0.96
CA THR A 3 -20.33 -5.98 1.24
C THR A 3 -20.46 -6.21 2.76
N ASN A 4 -21.55 -6.85 3.19
CA ASN A 4 -21.75 -7.31 4.59
C ASN A 4 -21.20 -8.72 4.84
N ALA A 5 -20.79 -9.42 3.78
CA ALA A 5 -20.24 -10.78 3.86
C ALA A 5 -18.76 -10.71 3.50
N PHE A 6 -17.90 -10.77 4.51
CA PHE A 6 -16.46 -10.72 4.33
C PHE A 6 -15.76 -11.84 5.15
N PRO A 7 -14.88 -12.64 4.54
CA PRO A 7 -14.16 -13.69 5.27
C PRO A 7 -13.18 -13.09 6.28
N ASN A 8 -13.31 -13.48 7.55
CA ASN A 8 -12.51 -12.94 8.66
C ASN A 8 -11.28 -13.80 9.02
N ASP A 9 -11.18 -15.03 8.51
CA ASP A 9 -10.19 -16.00 8.98
C ASP A 9 -8.78 -15.78 8.40
N GLY A 10 -8.65 -15.00 7.31
CA GLY A 10 -7.38 -14.56 6.76
C GLY A 10 -6.45 -15.69 6.36
N SER A 11 -6.98 -16.90 6.15
CA SER A 11 -6.22 -18.09 5.79
C SER A 11 -5.92 -18.13 4.28
N GLU A 12 -6.77 -17.48 3.48
CA GLU A 12 -6.75 -17.55 2.03
C GLU A 12 -6.04 -16.36 1.37
N TRP A 13 -5.48 -16.60 0.19
CA TRP A 13 -4.87 -15.61 -0.68
C TRP A 13 -5.48 -15.73 -2.06
N TYR A 14 -5.80 -14.58 -2.65
CA TYR A 14 -6.45 -14.52 -3.95
C TYR A 14 -5.70 -13.55 -4.85
N ASP A 15 -5.42 -13.97 -6.07
CA ASP A 15 -4.98 -13.07 -7.12
C ASP A 15 -6.20 -12.48 -7.83
N PHE A 16 -6.39 -11.18 -7.66
CA PHE A 16 -7.48 -10.44 -8.30
C PHE A 16 -7.11 -9.92 -9.70
N GLN A 17 -5.87 -10.09 -10.16
CA GLN A 17 -5.35 -9.69 -11.47
C GLN A 17 -5.29 -8.18 -11.74
N SER A 18 -6.20 -7.37 -11.16
CA SER A 18 -6.24 -5.92 -11.38
C SER A 18 -6.97 -5.16 -10.27
N LEU A 19 -6.76 -3.83 -10.22
CA LEU A 19 -7.56 -2.92 -9.38
C LEU A 19 -9.07 -3.00 -9.66
N GLY A 20 -9.46 -3.27 -10.90
CA GLY A 20 -10.87 -3.34 -11.31
C GLY A 20 -11.63 -4.51 -10.66
N ASN A 21 -10.92 -5.62 -10.48
CA ASN A 21 -11.47 -6.92 -10.05
C ASN A 21 -11.40 -7.16 -8.54
N LEU A 22 -10.89 -6.19 -7.77
CA LEU A 22 -10.83 -6.31 -6.32
C LEU A 22 -12.23 -6.48 -5.73
N PRO A 23 -12.39 -7.35 -4.72
CA PRO A 23 -13.67 -7.57 -4.10
C PRO A 23 -14.13 -6.31 -3.37
N PRO A 24 -15.44 -6.17 -3.13
CA PRO A 24 -15.95 -5.12 -2.25
C PRO A 24 -15.34 -5.24 -0.85
N TYR A 25 -15.06 -4.12 -0.18
CA TYR A 25 -14.63 -4.09 1.23
C TYR A 25 -15.84 -4.17 2.18
N SER A 26 -15.64 -4.31 3.50
CA SER A 26 -16.76 -4.34 4.46
C SER A 26 -17.58 -3.04 4.44
N CYS A 27 -18.91 -3.12 4.38
CA CYS A 27 -19.79 -1.95 4.52
C CYS A 27 -19.79 -1.34 5.93
N GLU A 28 -19.13 -1.98 6.90
CA GLU A 28 -18.99 -1.46 8.26
C GLU A 28 -18.05 -0.25 8.34
N PHE A 29 -17.25 -0.02 7.31
CA PHE A 29 -16.25 1.05 7.27
C PHE A 29 -16.76 2.22 6.43
N ASP A 30 -16.89 3.37 7.08
CA ASP A 30 -17.26 4.63 6.42
C ASP A 30 -15.99 5.33 5.94
N LEU A 31 -15.79 5.37 4.62
CA LEU A 31 -14.60 5.94 4.02
C LEU A 31 -14.89 7.36 3.53
N ASP A 32 -14.24 8.33 4.16
CA ASP A 32 -14.24 9.71 3.71
C ASP A 32 -13.02 9.96 2.82
N ILE A 33 -13.26 10.08 1.51
CA ILE A 33 -12.21 10.34 0.51
C ILE A 33 -11.60 11.74 0.65
N ASP A 34 -12.32 12.67 1.26
CA ASP A 34 -11.89 14.06 1.45
C ASP A 34 -11.12 14.24 2.76
N ASN A 35 -11.15 13.24 3.66
CA ASN A 35 -10.41 13.26 4.91
C ASN A 35 -8.93 12.84 4.69
N PRO A 36 -7.95 13.72 4.97
CA PRO A 36 -6.55 13.37 4.79
C PRO A 36 -6.12 12.24 5.72
N ILE A 37 -5.43 11.25 5.15
CA ILE A 37 -4.90 10.11 5.89
C ILE A 37 -3.66 10.53 6.69
N SER A 38 -3.67 10.27 8.00
CA SER A 38 -2.48 10.37 8.84
C SER A 38 -1.62 9.13 8.67
N PHE A 39 -0.40 9.31 8.14
CA PHE A 39 0.56 8.22 8.04
C PHE A 39 1.39 8.07 9.32
N ARG A 40 1.59 6.82 9.74
CA ARG A 40 2.34 6.45 10.95
C ARG A 40 3.52 5.57 10.59
N ARG A 41 4.61 5.64 11.35
CA ARG A 41 5.74 4.73 11.22
C ARG A 41 5.42 3.36 11.81
N PRO A 42 5.68 2.26 11.09
CA PRO A 42 5.73 0.93 11.69
C PRO A 42 6.73 0.88 12.86
N PRO A 43 6.49 0.05 13.91
CA PRO A 43 7.45 -0.13 14.99
C PRO A 43 8.83 -0.55 14.48
N GLY A 44 9.90 0.02 15.04
CA GLY A 44 11.28 -0.31 14.67
C GLY A 44 11.79 0.34 13.38
N THR A 45 11.13 1.39 12.89
CA THR A 45 11.52 2.12 11.65
C THR A 45 11.73 3.62 11.90
N ASP A 46 12.12 3.99 13.12
CA ASP A 46 12.26 5.39 13.54
C ASP A 46 13.39 6.11 12.81
N ASP A 47 14.42 5.38 12.41
CA ASP A 47 15.60 5.85 11.67
C ASP A 47 15.38 5.94 10.16
N PHE A 48 14.29 5.37 9.63
CA PHE A 48 14.02 5.38 8.19
C PHE A 48 13.61 6.79 7.73
N GLN A 49 13.89 7.15 6.49
CA GLN A 49 13.43 8.42 5.92
C GLN A 49 12.07 8.26 5.26
N VAL A 50 11.25 9.31 5.34
CA VAL A 50 9.96 9.36 4.66
C VAL A 50 10.10 10.12 3.34
N ILE A 51 9.65 9.51 2.24
CA ILE A 51 9.65 10.11 0.91
C ILE A 51 8.32 9.85 0.21
N GLU A 52 7.82 10.82 -0.56
CA GLU A 52 6.60 10.65 -1.37
C GLU A 52 6.92 9.84 -2.62
N LEU A 53 6.11 8.82 -2.94
CA LEU A 53 6.28 8.00 -4.15
C LEU A 53 4.94 7.72 -4.85
N PRO A 54 4.93 7.58 -6.19
CA PRO A 54 3.73 7.13 -6.92
C PRO A 54 3.35 5.70 -6.53
N LEU A 55 2.09 5.50 -6.14
CA LEU A 55 1.57 4.21 -5.66
C LEU A 55 1.64 3.12 -6.73
N ARG A 56 1.25 3.45 -7.97
CA ARG A 56 1.26 2.50 -9.09
C ARG A 56 2.67 2.02 -9.40
N SER A 57 3.61 2.96 -9.56
CA SER A 57 5.01 2.65 -9.84
C SER A 57 5.65 1.83 -8.72
N ALA A 58 5.36 2.16 -7.45
CA ALA A 58 5.89 1.41 -6.31
C ALA A 58 5.39 -0.05 -6.33
N LEU A 59 4.10 -0.26 -6.62
CA LEU A 59 3.53 -1.61 -6.76
C LEU A 59 4.16 -2.39 -7.91
N GLU A 60 4.44 -1.72 -9.04
CA GLU A 60 5.05 -2.33 -10.23
C GLU A 60 6.51 -2.76 -10.03
N THR A 61 7.13 -2.44 -8.89
CA THR A 61 8.43 -3.01 -8.50
C THR A 61 8.34 -4.48 -8.09
N MET A 62 7.15 -4.98 -7.77
CA MET A 62 6.89 -6.39 -7.52
C MET A 62 6.69 -7.19 -8.81
N GLU A 63 6.80 -8.51 -8.74
CA GLU A 63 6.40 -9.39 -9.82
C GLU A 63 4.90 -9.23 -10.14
N GLU A 64 4.54 -9.27 -11.43
CA GLU A 64 3.19 -8.96 -11.89
C GLU A 64 2.11 -9.81 -11.21
N GLY A 65 2.36 -11.12 -11.07
CA GLY A 65 1.43 -12.04 -10.40
C GLY A 65 1.26 -11.80 -8.89
N ASP A 66 2.18 -11.07 -8.27
CA ASP A 66 2.10 -10.75 -6.85
C ASP A 66 1.41 -9.42 -6.56
N GLN A 67 1.30 -8.51 -7.53
CA GLN A 67 0.81 -7.15 -7.31
C GLN A 67 -0.62 -7.13 -6.73
N TYR A 68 -1.46 -8.06 -7.19
CA TYR A 68 -2.87 -8.18 -6.78
C TYR A 68 -3.18 -9.48 -6.03
N SER A 69 -2.15 -10.21 -5.61
CA SER A 69 -2.28 -11.34 -4.68
C SER A 69 -2.51 -10.83 -3.26
N LEU A 70 -3.75 -10.82 -2.82
CA LEU A 70 -4.17 -10.21 -1.56
C LEU A 70 -4.93 -11.19 -0.68
N ASN A 71 -4.55 -11.18 0.59
CA ASN A 71 -5.34 -11.74 1.68
C ASN A 71 -6.55 -10.85 2.01
N PRO A 72 -7.79 -11.38 1.99
CA PRO A 72 -8.99 -10.59 2.28
C PRO A 72 -9.01 -10.00 3.68
N ALA A 73 -8.67 -10.77 4.73
CA ALA A 73 -8.73 -10.24 6.10
C ALA A 73 -7.76 -9.06 6.31
N ARG A 74 -6.57 -9.13 5.72
CA ARG A 74 -5.61 -8.00 5.72
C ARG A 74 -6.13 -6.81 4.93
N TRP A 75 -6.76 -7.05 3.78
CA TRP A 75 -7.42 -6.00 2.99
C TRP A 75 -8.48 -5.28 3.82
N ASN A 76 -9.34 -6.03 4.51
CA ASN A 76 -10.39 -5.47 5.33
C ASN A 76 -9.84 -4.70 6.54
N LYS A 77 -8.75 -5.20 7.15
CA LYS A 77 -8.04 -4.47 8.21
C LYS A 77 -7.49 -3.13 7.73
N VAL A 78 -6.91 -3.08 6.54
CA VAL A 78 -6.45 -1.82 5.94
C VAL A 78 -7.62 -0.89 5.65
N ALA A 79 -8.73 -1.41 5.11
CA ALA A 79 -9.93 -0.59 4.87
C ALA A 79 -10.46 0.04 6.18
N ARG A 80 -10.46 -0.71 7.29
CA ARG A 80 -10.78 -0.18 8.61
C ARG A 80 -9.82 0.93 9.02
N ASP A 81 -8.51 0.69 8.99
CA ASP A 81 -7.52 1.69 9.40
C ASP A 81 -7.70 2.99 8.57
N LEU A 82 -7.93 2.86 7.25
CA LEU A 82 -8.24 3.99 6.37
C LEU A 82 -9.55 4.72 6.74
N SER A 83 -10.61 4.00 7.13
CA SER A 83 -11.85 4.62 7.62
C SER A 83 -11.67 5.37 8.95
N GLU A 84 -10.68 4.97 9.74
CA GLU A 84 -10.28 5.69 10.95
C GLU A 84 -9.34 6.88 10.64
N GLY A 85 -9.09 7.18 9.36
CA GLY A 85 -8.28 8.32 8.92
C GLY A 85 -6.77 8.12 9.07
N TRP A 86 -6.29 6.88 9.14
CA TRP A 86 -4.85 6.63 9.31
C TRP A 86 -4.37 5.37 8.61
N CYS A 87 -3.07 5.29 8.32
CA CYS A 87 -2.44 4.01 7.97
C CYS A 87 -0.93 4.04 8.29
N TYR A 88 -0.29 2.88 8.26
CA TYR A 88 1.17 2.83 8.34
C TYR A 88 1.81 3.16 6.99
N HIS A 89 2.97 3.82 7.01
CA HIS A 89 3.79 3.98 5.82
C HIS A 89 4.10 2.62 5.18
N PRO A 90 3.92 2.47 3.85
CA PRO A 90 4.51 1.35 3.13
C PRO A 90 6.04 1.48 3.09
N TRP A 91 6.73 0.36 2.86
CA TRP A 91 8.18 0.28 2.93
C TRP A 91 8.79 -0.08 1.58
N MET A 92 9.68 0.78 1.11
CA MET A 92 10.53 0.54 -0.06
C MET A 92 11.98 0.38 0.37
N SER A 93 12.70 -0.51 -0.31
CA SER A 93 14.15 -0.71 -0.15
C SER A 93 14.80 -0.81 -1.53
N ALA A 94 16.12 -0.75 -1.61
CA ALA A 94 16.85 -0.91 -2.87
C ALA A 94 18.20 -1.56 -2.60
N VAL A 95 18.62 -2.52 -3.42
CA VAL A 95 20.01 -2.98 -3.38
C VAL A 95 20.92 -1.90 -3.99
N PRO A 96 22.17 -1.70 -3.51
CA PRO A 96 23.09 -0.73 -4.10
C PRO A 96 23.25 -0.92 -5.62
N GLY A 97 22.88 0.11 -6.39
CA GLY A 97 22.92 0.09 -7.86
C GLY A 97 21.81 -0.74 -8.54
N GLY A 98 20.88 -1.31 -7.78
CA GLY A 98 19.77 -2.10 -8.32
C GLY A 98 18.42 -1.39 -8.28
N ARG A 99 17.40 -2.15 -8.70
CA ARG A 99 16.02 -1.70 -8.78
C ARG A 99 15.42 -1.56 -7.36
N PRO A 100 14.70 -0.46 -7.06
CA PRO A 100 13.88 -0.36 -5.86
C PRO A 100 12.83 -1.46 -5.80
N THR A 101 12.52 -1.97 -4.62
CA THR A 101 11.57 -3.06 -4.40
C THR A 101 10.68 -2.76 -3.21
N LEU A 102 9.37 -3.00 -3.38
CA LEU A 102 8.42 -2.94 -2.29
C LEU A 102 8.64 -4.11 -1.33
N GLN A 103 8.97 -3.79 -0.08
CA GLN A 103 9.20 -4.78 0.96
C GLN A 103 7.91 -5.08 1.74
N ASP A 104 7.11 -4.05 2.01
CA ASP A 104 5.82 -4.20 2.69
C ASP A 104 4.83 -3.08 2.31
N GLY A 105 3.55 -3.40 2.40
CA GLY A 105 2.45 -2.46 2.20
C GLY A 105 1.69 -2.62 0.89
N ARG A 106 1.85 -3.74 0.19
CA ARG A 106 1.04 -4.09 -0.99
C ARG A 106 -0.45 -3.86 -0.76
N HIS A 107 -1.02 -4.41 0.33
CA HIS A 107 -2.42 -4.20 0.69
C HIS A 107 -2.77 -2.73 0.85
N ARG A 108 -1.92 -1.95 1.55
CA ARG A 108 -2.11 -0.51 1.75
C ARG A 108 -2.14 0.25 0.44
N ILE A 109 -1.16 -0.01 -0.44
CA ILE A 109 -1.07 0.63 -1.75
C ILE A 109 -2.32 0.36 -2.58
N VAL A 110 -2.69 -0.91 -2.70
CA VAL A 110 -3.86 -1.30 -3.49
C VAL A 110 -5.15 -0.73 -2.90
N SER A 111 -5.31 -0.72 -1.58
CA SER A 111 -6.48 -0.12 -0.91
C SER A 111 -6.53 1.39 -1.10
N MET A 112 -5.42 2.12 -0.95
CA MET A 112 -5.38 3.57 -1.16
C MET A 112 -5.73 3.94 -2.61
N MET A 113 -5.20 3.22 -3.60
CA MET A 113 -5.57 3.44 -5.01
C MET A 113 -7.04 3.14 -5.27
N LYS A 114 -7.55 2.00 -4.78
CA LYS A 114 -8.91 1.53 -5.08
C LYS A 114 -9.99 2.32 -4.37
N LEU A 115 -9.77 2.64 -3.09
CA LEU A 115 -10.80 3.13 -2.19
C LEU A 115 -10.76 4.66 -2.04
N LEU A 116 -9.57 5.26 -2.08
CA LEU A 116 -9.38 6.70 -1.89
C LEU A 116 -8.94 7.41 -3.18
N GLY A 117 -8.68 6.67 -4.27
CA GLY A 117 -8.25 7.25 -5.54
C GLY A 117 -6.86 7.92 -5.47
N MET A 118 -6.05 7.58 -4.47
CA MET A 118 -4.74 8.20 -4.28
C MET A 118 -3.78 7.80 -5.40
N ALA A 119 -2.97 8.75 -5.86
CA ALA A 119 -1.93 8.52 -6.86
C ALA A 119 -0.53 8.34 -6.24
N SER A 120 -0.29 8.96 -5.09
CA SER A 120 0.96 8.89 -4.34
C SER A 120 0.69 8.74 -2.84
N ALA A 121 1.70 8.31 -2.09
CA ALA A 121 1.70 8.34 -0.63
C ALA A 121 3.13 8.49 -0.11
N PRO A 122 3.31 8.83 1.19
CA PRO A 122 4.61 8.80 1.84
C PRO A 122 5.01 7.37 2.22
N PHE A 123 6.21 6.97 1.82
CA PHE A 123 6.85 5.68 2.10
C PHE A 123 8.02 5.86 3.04
N ILE A 124 8.29 4.85 3.87
CA ILE A 124 9.54 4.75 4.61
C ILE A 124 10.60 4.00 3.79
N VAL A 125 11.85 4.44 3.90
CA VAL A 125 13.02 3.89 3.20
C VAL A 125 14.23 3.96 4.12
N GLU A 126 15.05 2.90 4.16
CA GLU A 126 16.32 2.91 4.90
C GLU A 126 17.23 4.04 4.38
N PRO A 127 17.91 4.80 5.27
CA PRO A 127 18.68 5.98 4.88
C PRO A 127 19.66 5.74 3.72
N GLU A 128 20.33 4.59 3.72
CA GLU A 128 21.29 4.16 2.69
C GLU A 128 20.66 3.95 1.30
N HIS A 129 19.37 3.68 1.23
CA HIS A 129 18.65 3.38 -0.01
C HIS A 129 17.93 4.59 -0.61
N VAL A 130 17.75 5.67 0.17
CA VAL A 130 16.97 6.86 -0.21
C VAL A 130 17.42 7.45 -1.55
N ALA A 131 18.73 7.59 -1.76
CA ALA A 131 19.27 8.18 -2.99
C ALA A 131 18.92 7.33 -4.22
N ALA A 132 19.04 6.00 -4.11
CA ALA A 132 18.72 5.08 -5.19
C ALA A 132 17.22 5.07 -5.50
N VAL A 133 16.37 5.08 -4.46
CA VAL A 133 14.92 5.15 -4.62
C VAL A 133 14.50 6.46 -5.29
N LYS A 134 14.99 7.62 -4.81
CA LYS A 134 14.65 8.93 -5.40
C LYS A 134 15.12 9.09 -6.85
N ALA A 135 16.24 8.47 -7.22
CA ALA A 135 16.79 8.54 -8.56
C ALA A 135 16.07 7.63 -9.57
N TRP A 136 15.15 6.76 -9.12
CA TRP A 136 14.50 5.81 -10.00
C TRP A 136 13.57 6.52 -11.00
N PRO A 137 13.70 6.28 -12.33
CA PRO A 137 12.96 7.03 -13.34
C PRO A 137 11.43 6.92 -13.20
N ALA A 138 10.91 5.75 -12.79
CA ALA A 138 9.47 5.54 -12.63
C ALA A 138 8.86 6.23 -11.40
N PHE A 139 9.69 6.82 -10.53
CA PHE A 139 9.26 7.53 -9.31
C PHE A 139 9.30 9.06 -9.44
N GLN A 140 9.60 9.58 -10.63
CA GLN A 140 9.47 11.02 -10.88
C GLN A 140 7.97 11.39 -10.92
N LEU A 141 7.55 12.27 -10.01
CA LEU A 141 6.19 12.81 -9.91
C LEU A 141 5.95 13.91 -10.94
#